data_AF-A0A662XVR4-F1
#
_entry.id   AF-A0A662XVR4-F1
#
_cell.length_a   1.000
_cell.length_b   1.000
_cell.length_c   1.000
_cell.angle_alpha   90.00
_cell.angle_beta   90.00
_cell.angle_gamma   90.00
#
_symmetry.space_group_name_H-M   'P 1'
#
loop_
_entity.id
_entity.type
_entity.pdbx_description
1 polymer ?
#
loop_
_entity_poly.entity_id
_entity_poly.type
_entity_poly.pdbx_seq_one_letter_code
_entity_poly.pdbx_strand_id
1 'polypeptide(L)'
;MRLPWWLTGRLLMASMDFWPFRRRWYIRSIYERSPEHVIIETFLIVFVVYITLVKRDKPKGPAAKLTEREIDDLCDEWTPEPIIPPNTVVDVNKSTPIGIVEGTPDTHLKLQGLAQPVLNLATFDFLGLGSRPELKEVAIKTLTKYGCGSCGPRGFYGTIDTHEILEKDIAQMMGTTDSITFSDTE
;
A
#
# COMPACT_ATOMS: atom_id res chain seq x y z
N MET A 1 61.29 -11.62 -6.05
CA MET A 1 60.99 -10.95 -7.34
C MET A 1 59.64 -11.48 -7.84
N ARG A 2 58.59 -10.65 -7.82
CA ARG A 2 57.25 -10.99 -8.33
C ARG A 2 57.15 -10.51 -9.78
N LEU A 3 56.90 -11.42 -10.71
CA LEU A 3 56.64 -11.09 -12.12
C LEU A 3 55.30 -10.32 -12.25
N PRO A 4 55.17 -9.37 -13.19
CA PRO A 4 54.00 -8.51 -13.25
C PRO A 4 52.82 -9.19 -13.98
N TRP A 5 51.60 -8.81 -13.57
CA TRP A 5 50.30 -9.39 -13.89
C TRP A 5 49.89 -9.37 -15.37
N TRP A 6 50.59 -8.64 -16.23
CA TRP A 6 50.38 -8.61 -17.68
C TRP A 6 50.96 -9.81 -18.46
N LEU A 7 51.86 -10.60 -17.85
CA LEU A 7 52.45 -11.78 -18.50
C LEU A 7 51.59 -13.04 -18.36
N THR A 8 50.67 -13.08 -17.38
CA THR A 8 49.71 -14.17 -17.18
C THR A 8 48.52 -14.10 -18.15
N GLY A 9 48.23 -12.94 -18.74
CA GLY A 9 47.14 -12.78 -19.72
C GLY A 9 47.41 -13.41 -21.09
N ARG A 10 48.68 -13.52 -21.51
CA ARG A 10 49.06 -14.15 -22.80
C ARG A 10 49.02 -15.67 -22.79
N LEU A 11 49.08 -16.31 -21.62
CA LEU A 11 48.96 -17.77 -21.48
C LEU A 11 47.49 -18.25 -21.48
N LEU A 12 46.54 -17.38 -21.11
CA LEU A 12 45.11 -17.70 -21.15
C LEU A 12 44.53 -17.68 -22.57
N MET A 13 45.10 -16.91 -23.48
CA MET A 13 44.64 -16.86 -24.88
C MET A 13 45.08 -18.05 -25.74
N ALA A 14 46.08 -18.84 -25.32
CA ALA A 14 46.49 -20.05 -26.02
C ALA A 14 45.56 -21.26 -25.79
N SER A 15 44.51 -21.10 -24.98
CA SER A 15 43.50 -22.14 -24.73
C SER A 15 42.22 -21.98 -25.57
N MET A 16 42.15 -20.94 -26.40
CA MET A 16 40.93 -20.53 -27.10
C MET A 16 40.67 -21.27 -28.43
N ASP A 17 41.54 -22.17 -28.85
CA ASP A 17 41.38 -22.94 -30.10
C ASP A 17 40.81 -24.36 -29.89
N PHE A 18 40.44 -24.72 -28.65
CA PHE A 18 39.90 -26.04 -28.30
C PHE A 18 38.36 -26.04 -28.06
N TRP A 19 37.66 -25.13 -28.70
CA TRP A 19 36.25 -24.79 -28.45
C TRP A 19 35.18 -25.79 -28.98
N PRO A 20 35.35 -26.52 -30.10
CA PRO A 20 34.30 -27.41 -30.63
C PRO A 20 34.34 -28.84 -30.04
N PHE A 21 35.53 -29.39 -29.80
CA PHE A 21 35.67 -30.79 -29.36
C PHE A 21 35.30 -31.02 -27.89
N ARG A 22 35.72 -30.11 -26.99
CA ARG A 22 35.35 -30.20 -25.56
C ARG A 22 33.87 -29.96 -25.33
N ARG A 23 33.20 -29.13 -26.13
CA ARG A 23 31.76 -28.86 -25.97
C ARG A 23 30.92 -30.09 -26.26
N ARG A 24 31.24 -30.83 -27.34
CA ARG A 24 30.59 -32.11 -27.65
C ARG A 24 30.84 -33.16 -26.58
N TRP A 25 32.07 -33.28 -26.08
CA TRP A 25 32.40 -34.18 -24.97
C TRP A 25 31.72 -33.80 -23.66
N TYR A 26 31.64 -32.51 -23.34
CA TYR A 26 31.00 -31.97 -22.15
C TYR A 26 29.48 -32.23 -22.17
N ILE A 27 28.80 -31.88 -23.27
CA ILE A 27 27.36 -32.14 -23.44
C ILE A 27 27.08 -33.65 -23.38
N ARG A 28 27.92 -34.48 -24.01
CA ARG A 28 27.80 -35.94 -23.95
C ARG A 28 28.03 -36.48 -22.53
N SER A 29 29.01 -35.97 -21.80
CA SER A 29 29.30 -36.39 -20.42
C SER A 29 28.23 -36.00 -19.41
N ILE A 30 27.49 -34.90 -19.66
CA ILE A 30 26.34 -34.50 -18.84
C ILE A 30 25.17 -35.47 -19.08
N TYR A 31 24.93 -35.84 -20.34
CA TYR A 31 23.89 -36.79 -20.73
C TYR A 31 24.12 -38.20 -20.14
N GLU A 32 25.38 -38.64 -20.07
CA GLU A 32 25.75 -39.98 -19.57
C GLU A 32 25.76 -40.08 -18.03
N ARG A 33 25.86 -38.96 -17.29
CA ARG A 33 25.94 -38.97 -15.82
C ARG A 33 24.61 -38.73 -15.11
N SER A 34 23.73 -37.90 -15.66
CA SER A 34 22.48 -37.49 -15.00
C SER A 34 21.40 -37.11 -16.03
N PRO A 35 20.82 -38.09 -16.74
CA PRO A 35 19.78 -37.83 -17.75
C PRO A 35 18.54 -37.14 -17.17
N GLU A 36 18.23 -37.37 -15.90
CA GLU A 36 17.10 -36.77 -15.18
C GLU A 36 17.20 -35.24 -15.10
N HIS A 37 18.39 -34.70 -14.87
CA HIS A 37 18.60 -33.26 -14.74
C HIS A 37 18.44 -32.53 -16.08
N VAL A 38 18.93 -33.13 -17.17
CA VAL A 38 18.84 -32.54 -18.51
C VAL A 38 17.38 -32.47 -18.98
N ILE A 39 16.58 -33.49 -18.66
CA ILE A 39 15.15 -33.50 -19.00
C ILE A 39 14.41 -32.40 -18.23
N ILE A 40 14.64 -32.28 -16.92
CA ILE A 40 14.01 -31.26 -16.07
C ILE A 40 14.43 -29.86 -16.52
N GLU A 41 15.71 -29.63 -16.79
CA GLU A 41 16.23 -28.33 -17.25
C GLU A 41 15.66 -27.94 -18.61
N THR A 42 15.60 -28.89 -19.56
CA THR A 42 14.98 -28.65 -20.87
C THR A 42 13.49 -28.34 -20.72
N PHE A 43 12.78 -29.07 -19.85
CA PHE A 43 11.38 -28.81 -19.55
C PHE A 43 11.18 -27.42 -18.93
N LEU A 44 12.03 -27.01 -17.97
CA LEU A 44 11.99 -25.70 -17.33
C LEU A 44 12.23 -24.57 -18.35
N ILE A 45 13.20 -24.73 -19.25
CA ILE A 45 13.49 -23.75 -20.30
C ILE A 45 12.29 -23.63 -21.25
N VAL A 46 11.72 -24.75 -21.71
CA VAL A 46 10.52 -24.75 -22.56
C VAL A 46 9.33 -24.14 -21.82
N PHE A 47 9.17 -24.41 -20.53
CA PHE A 47 8.09 -23.88 -19.70
C PHE A 47 8.22 -22.37 -19.49
N VAL A 48 9.43 -21.85 -19.26
CA VAL A 48 9.71 -20.41 -19.18
C VAL A 48 9.45 -19.73 -20.51
N VAL A 49 9.90 -20.33 -21.62
CA VAL A 49 9.63 -19.82 -22.98
C VAL A 49 8.12 -19.85 -23.28
N TYR A 50 7.41 -20.90 -22.86
CA TYR A 50 5.97 -21.01 -23.01
C TYR A 50 5.22 -19.94 -22.20
N ILE A 51 5.59 -19.71 -20.94
CA ILE A 51 4.98 -18.65 -20.12
C ILE A 51 5.24 -17.27 -20.73
N THR A 52 6.47 -17.00 -21.16
CA THR A 52 6.84 -15.67 -21.69
C THR A 52 6.24 -15.38 -23.07
N LEU A 53 6.01 -16.40 -23.91
CA LEU A 53 5.47 -16.22 -25.26
C LEU A 53 3.95 -16.42 -25.37
N VAL A 54 3.39 -17.39 -24.64
CA VAL A 54 1.97 -17.77 -24.74
C VAL A 54 1.13 -17.13 -23.64
N LYS A 55 1.67 -17.06 -22.41
CA LYS A 55 1.05 -16.35 -21.29
C LYS A 55 1.59 -14.92 -21.16
N ARG A 56 1.62 -14.19 -22.28
CA ARG A 56 1.57 -12.73 -22.17
C ARG A 56 0.16 -12.38 -21.72
N ASP A 57 -0.06 -12.37 -20.41
CA ASP A 57 -1.14 -11.57 -19.87
C ASP A 57 -0.96 -10.18 -20.46
N LYS A 58 -2.00 -9.70 -21.18
CA LYS A 58 -2.02 -8.31 -21.60
C LYS A 58 -1.69 -7.51 -20.34
N PRO A 59 -0.67 -6.64 -20.33
CA PRO A 59 -0.49 -5.76 -19.19
C PRO A 59 -1.87 -5.13 -19.00
N LYS A 60 -2.45 -5.31 -17.81
CA LYS A 60 -3.55 -4.44 -17.41
C LYS A 60 -2.96 -3.06 -17.55
N GLY A 61 -3.24 -2.41 -18.68
CA GLY A 61 -2.74 -1.08 -18.94
C GLY A 61 -3.19 -0.17 -17.79
N PRO A 62 -2.67 1.05 -17.69
CA PRO A 62 -3.35 2.03 -16.86
C PRO A 62 -4.82 1.97 -17.28
N ALA A 63 -5.72 1.80 -16.30
CA ALA A 63 -7.17 1.76 -16.54
C ALA A 63 -7.46 2.81 -17.62
N ALA A 64 -8.06 2.38 -18.74
CA ALA A 64 -8.33 3.29 -19.85
C ALA A 64 -8.93 4.55 -19.24
N LYS A 65 -8.27 5.70 -19.44
CA LYS A 65 -8.73 6.96 -18.85
C LYS A 65 -10.15 7.12 -19.34
N LEU A 66 -11.11 6.92 -18.44
CA LEU A 66 -12.52 7.06 -18.72
C LEU A 66 -12.71 8.45 -19.33
N THR A 67 -13.43 8.51 -20.43
CA THR A 67 -13.84 9.79 -20.99
C THR A 67 -14.75 10.49 -19.99
N GLU A 68 -14.77 11.83 -20.00
CA GLU A 68 -15.63 12.60 -19.08
C GLU A 68 -17.10 12.16 -19.15
N ARG A 69 -17.56 11.74 -20.34
CA ARG A 69 -18.89 11.18 -20.54
C ARG A 69 -19.11 9.84 -19.85
N GLU A 70 -18.14 8.93 -19.90
CA GLU A 70 -18.24 7.66 -19.19
C GLU A 70 -18.21 7.86 -17.67
N ILE A 71 -17.52 8.89 -17.18
CA ILE A 71 -17.55 9.26 -15.75
C ILE A 71 -18.94 9.77 -15.36
N ASP A 72 -19.52 10.67 -16.17
CA ASP A 72 -20.87 11.19 -15.92
C ASP A 72 -21.92 10.07 -15.97
N ASP A 73 -21.86 9.19 -16.98
CA ASP A 73 -22.77 8.04 -17.10
C ASP A 73 -22.66 7.10 -15.88
N LEU A 74 -21.44 6.86 -15.38
CA LEU A 74 -21.21 6.05 -14.18
C LEU A 74 -21.69 6.74 -12.90
N CYS A 75 -21.53 8.06 -12.80
CA CYS A 75 -22.05 8.85 -11.68
C CYS A 75 -23.59 8.85 -11.67
N ASP A 76 -24.21 8.90 -12.83
CA ASP A 76 -25.67 8.87 -13.00
C ASP A 76 -26.26 7.47 -12.75
N GLU A 77 -25.55 6.41 -13.13
CA GLU A 77 -25.96 5.02 -12.87
C GLU A 77 -25.76 4.63 -11.39
N TRP A 78 -24.77 5.20 -10.73
CA TRP A 78 -24.44 4.83 -9.35
C TRP A 78 -25.49 5.30 -8.36
N THR A 79 -26.14 4.34 -7.70
CA THR A 79 -27.04 4.60 -6.57
C THR A 79 -26.37 4.14 -5.28
N PRO A 80 -26.16 5.04 -4.29
CA PRO A 80 -25.62 4.63 -3.01
C PRO A 80 -26.58 3.66 -2.34
N GLU A 81 -26.02 2.62 -1.72
CA GLU A 81 -26.80 1.83 -0.80
C GLU A 81 -27.33 2.74 0.32
N PRO A 82 -28.61 2.61 0.70
CA PRO A 82 -29.16 3.42 1.77
C PRO A 82 -28.41 3.11 3.06
N ILE A 83 -27.97 4.16 3.77
CA ILE A 83 -27.27 4.07 5.07
C ILE A 83 -28.05 3.19 6.08
N ILE A 84 -29.38 3.12 5.91
CA ILE A 84 -30.27 2.31 6.73
C ILE A 84 -30.97 1.29 5.82
N PRO A 85 -30.79 -0.03 6.06
CA PRO A 85 -31.52 -1.06 5.33
C PRO A 85 -33.04 -0.88 5.48
N PRO A 86 -33.85 -1.12 4.42
CA PRO A 86 -35.28 -0.85 4.43
C PRO A 86 -36.10 -1.65 5.46
N ASN A 87 -35.58 -2.79 5.94
CA ASN A 87 -36.23 -3.63 6.96
C ASN A 87 -35.68 -3.38 8.38
N THR A 88 -34.91 -2.30 8.57
CA THR A 88 -34.41 -1.96 9.91
C THR A 88 -35.58 -1.46 10.74
N VAL A 89 -35.91 -2.18 11.82
CA VAL A 89 -36.85 -1.69 12.82
C VAL A 89 -36.17 -0.50 13.49
N VAL A 90 -36.54 0.71 13.07
CA VAL A 90 -36.07 1.94 13.71
C VAL A 90 -36.66 1.92 15.11
N ASP A 91 -35.80 1.74 16.11
CA ASP A 91 -36.21 1.79 17.51
C ASP A 91 -36.96 3.10 17.75
N VAL A 92 -38.21 3.01 18.20
CA VAL A 92 -39.13 4.13 18.40
C VAL A 92 -38.60 5.12 19.45
N ASN A 93 -37.56 4.72 20.19
CA ASN A 93 -36.85 5.55 21.16
C ASN A 93 -35.64 6.30 20.59
N LYS A 94 -35.29 6.15 19.30
CA LYS A 94 -34.22 6.94 18.69
C LYS A 94 -34.68 8.38 18.47
N SER A 95 -33.88 9.32 18.98
CA SER A 95 -34.09 10.76 18.79
C SER A 95 -34.18 11.12 17.30
N THR A 96 -35.20 11.89 16.94
CA THR A 96 -35.31 12.48 15.59
C THR A 96 -34.06 13.31 15.28
N PRO A 97 -33.39 13.10 14.14
CA PRO A 97 -32.24 13.90 13.77
C PRO A 97 -32.66 15.37 13.63
N ILE A 98 -32.00 16.26 14.37
CA ILE A 98 -32.35 17.70 14.45
C ILE A 98 -31.98 18.42 13.14
N GLY A 99 -30.97 17.95 12.42
CA GLY A 99 -30.52 18.52 11.14
C GLY A 99 -29.12 18.05 10.75
N ILE A 100 -28.65 18.54 9.61
CA ILE A 100 -27.29 18.29 9.10
C ILE A 100 -26.37 19.41 9.61
N VAL A 101 -25.20 19.05 10.13
CA VAL A 101 -24.18 20.01 10.58
C VAL A 101 -23.46 20.60 9.39
N GLU A 102 -23.42 21.93 9.31
CA GLU A 102 -22.70 22.68 8.28
C GLU A 102 -21.30 23.05 8.80
N GLY A 103 -20.27 22.41 8.25
CA GLY A 103 -18.86 22.71 8.52
C GLY A 103 -18.25 21.92 9.67
N THR A 104 -17.14 22.44 10.22
CA THR A 104 -16.41 21.77 11.32
C THR A 104 -17.20 21.91 12.64
N PRO A 105 -17.49 20.80 13.33
CA PRO A 105 -18.07 20.85 14.68
C PRO A 105 -17.15 21.60 15.63
N ASP A 106 -17.70 22.58 16.33
CA ASP A 106 -17.03 23.33 17.39
C ASP A 106 -17.98 23.45 18.59
N THR A 107 -17.65 24.29 19.56
CA THR A 107 -18.52 24.65 20.70
C THR A 107 -19.92 25.05 20.23
N HIS A 108 -20.03 25.71 19.08
CA HIS A 108 -21.30 26.05 18.46
C HIS A 108 -21.43 25.39 17.08
N LEU A 109 -22.55 24.74 16.82
CA LEU A 109 -22.88 24.10 15.55
C LEU A 109 -23.79 25.00 14.72
N LYS A 110 -23.51 25.07 13.42
CA LYS A 110 -24.48 25.56 12.43
C LYS A 110 -25.22 24.37 11.88
N LEU A 111 -26.54 24.38 11.97
CA LEU A 111 -27.39 23.33 11.43
C LEU A 111 -28.13 23.86 10.21
N GLN A 112 -28.21 23.05 9.16
CA GLN A 112 -28.91 23.41 7.95
C GLN A 112 -30.38 23.73 8.26
N GLY A 113 -30.83 24.92 7.83
CA GLY A 113 -32.21 25.41 8.04
C GLY A 113 -32.44 26.16 9.35
N LEU A 114 -31.46 26.22 10.26
CA LEU A 114 -31.52 27.03 11.48
C LEU A 114 -30.72 28.33 11.29
N ALA A 115 -31.35 29.47 11.54
CA ALA A 115 -30.73 30.78 11.37
C ALA A 115 -29.66 31.10 12.44
N GLN A 116 -29.76 30.48 13.61
CA GLN A 116 -28.88 30.74 14.74
C GLN A 116 -28.05 29.49 15.06
N PRO A 117 -26.76 29.66 15.41
CA PRO A 117 -25.94 28.54 15.84
C PRO A 117 -26.43 27.99 17.17
N VAL A 118 -26.34 26.66 17.34
CA VAL A 118 -26.75 25.94 18.55
C VAL A 118 -25.53 25.51 19.35
N LEU A 119 -25.66 25.40 20.67
CA LEU A 119 -24.58 24.94 21.53
C LEU A 119 -24.36 23.42 21.36
N ASN A 120 -23.12 23.01 21.15
CA ASN A 120 -22.73 21.62 21.01
C ASN A 120 -22.47 20.97 22.37
N LEU A 121 -23.39 20.14 22.83
CA LEU A 121 -23.24 19.33 24.04
C LEU A 121 -23.23 17.81 23.75
N ALA A 122 -23.06 17.43 22.47
CA ALA A 122 -23.13 16.05 22.02
C ALA A 122 -21.77 15.47 21.59
N THR A 123 -20.72 16.29 21.54
CA THR A 123 -19.36 15.86 21.17
C THR A 123 -18.54 15.41 22.38
N PHE A 124 -17.60 14.50 22.14
CA PHE A 124 -16.58 14.09 23.12
C PHE A 124 -15.27 14.91 23.01
N ASP A 125 -15.26 15.98 22.21
CA ASP A 125 -14.10 16.88 22.10
C ASP A 125 -14.03 17.86 23.29
N PHE A 126 -13.79 17.32 24.49
CA PHE A 126 -13.76 18.10 25.75
C PHE A 126 -12.67 19.19 25.75
N LEU A 127 -11.60 18.99 24.99
CA LEU A 127 -10.46 19.91 24.93
C LEU A 127 -10.50 20.83 23.69
N GLY A 128 -11.50 20.68 22.82
CA GLY A 128 -11.64 21.45 21.59
C GLY A 128 -10.46 21.25 20.63
N LEU A 129 -9.83 20.08 20.61
CA LEU A 129 -8.65 19.83 19.79
C LEU A 129 -8.98 19.80 18.30
N GLY A 130 -10.18 19.35 17.92
CA GLY A 130 -10.57 19.23 16.51
C GLY A 130 -10.68 20.58 15.78
N SER A 131 -10.99 21.66 16.50
CA SER A 131 -11.14 23.00 15.91
C SER A 131 -9.86 23.84 15.90
N ARG A 132 -8.79 23.42 16.60
CA ARG A 132 -7.54 24.20 16.74
C ARG A 132 -6.81 24.39 15.40
N PRO A 133 -6.49 25.63 14.99
CA PRO A 133 -5.80 25.90 13.73
C PRO A 133 -4.38 25.33 13.70
N GLU A 134 -3.67 25.36 14.83
CA GLU A 134 -2.31 24.83 14.96
C GLU A 134 -2.24 23.33 14.61
N LEU A 135 -3.23 22.54 15.06
CA LEU A 135 -3.30 21.11 14.78
C LEU A 135 -3.65 20.84 13.31
N LYS A 136 -4.49 21.68 12.69
CA LYS A 136 -4.78 21.60 11.25
C LYS A 136 -3.53 21.86 10.40
N GLU A 137 -2.72 22.84 10.78
CA GLU A 137 -1.45 23.09 10.09
C GLU A 137 -0.46 21.92 10.22
N VAL A 138 -0.36 21.34 11.41
CA VAL A 138 0.48 20.15 11.65
C VAL A 138 -0.04 18.96 10.84
N ALA A 139 -1.36 18.75 10.76
CA ALA A 139 -1.97 17.70 9.97
C ALA A 139 -1.66 17.86 8.47
N ILE A 140 -1.78 19.08 7.92
CA ILE A 140 -1.43 19.37 6.52
C ILE A 140 0.06 19.08 6.24
N LYS A 141 0.96 19.51 7.13
CA LYS A 141 2.40 19.24 7.01
C LYS A 141 2.71 17.75 7.07
N THR A 142 2.03 17.02 7.96
CA THR A 142 2.19 15.58 8.13
C THR A 142 1.71 14.84 6.88
N LEU A 143 0.54 15.18 6.34
CA LEU A 143 0.04 14.62 5.08
C LEU A 143 0.97 14.92 3.91
N THR A 144 1.54 16.13 3.84
CA THR A 144 2.51 16.51 2.79
C THR A 144 3.80 15.68 2.89
N LYS A 145 4.25 15.36 4.11
CA LYS A 145 5.49 14.61 4.34
C LYS A 145 5.31 13.09 4.17
N TYR A 146 4.23 12.53 4.69
CA TYR A 146 4.04 11.08 4.83
C TYR A 146 2.95 10.50 3.92
N GLY A 147 2.14 11.33 3.27
CA GLY A 147 0.98 10.88 2.51
C GLY A 147 -0.22 10.50 3.39
N CYS A 148 -1.21 9.84 2.80
CA CYS A 148 -2.47 9.50 3.46
C CYS A 148 -2.41 8.25 4.37
N GLY A 149 -1.38 7.41 4.22
CA GLY A 149 -1.25 6.19 5.01
C GLY A 149 0.01 5.40 4.65
N SER A 150 0.39 4.48 5.53
CA SER A 150 1.58 3.62 5.34
C SER A 150 1.35 2.45 4.38
N CYS A 151 0.09 2.13 4.05
CA CYS A 151 -0.30 1.06 3.14
C CYS A 151 0.29 -0.33 3.50
N GLY A 152 0.56 -0.57 4.78
CA GLY A 152 1.11 -1.83 5.26
C GLY A 152 0.85 -2.08 6.75
N PRO A 153 0.90 -3.34 7.20
CA PRO A 153 0.77 -3.65 8.63
C PRO A 153 2.02 -3.21 9.40
N ARG A 154 1.86 -2.92 10.69
CA ARG A 154 2.94 -2.45 11.59
C ARG A 154 4.18 -3.37 11.62
N GLY A 155 3.99 -4.69 11.46
CA GLY A 155 5.08 -5.67 11.44
C GLY A 155 5.92 -5.72 10.15
N PHE A 156 5.56 -4.95 9.12
CA PHE A 156 6.29 -4.91 7.86
C PHE A 156 6.67 -3.47 7.50
N TYR A 157 6.23 -2.96 6.35
CA TYR A 157 6.48 -1.57 5.93
C TYR A 157 5.42 -0.56 6.42
N GLY A 158 4.61 -0.94 7.40
CA GLY A 158 3.52 -0.11 7.93
C GLY A 158 3.91 0.87 9.04
N THR A 159 5.09 0.69 9.64
CA THR A 159 5.57 1.53 10.75
C THR A 159 6.42 2.67 10.22
N ILE A 160 6.06 3.91 10.59
CA ILE A 160 6.83 5.13 10.30
C ILE A 160 7.23 5.81 11.61
N ASP A 161 8.20 6.72 11.55
CA ASP A 161 8.76 7.45 12.70
C ASP A 161 7.68 8.11 13.58
N THR A 162 6.62 8.67 13.00
CA THR A 162 5.53 9.28 13.76
C THR A 162 4.80 8.29 14.67
N HIS A 163 4.71 7.01 14.32
CA HIS A 163 4.12 5.99 15.20
C HIS A 163 5.00 5.78 16.43
N GLU A 164 6.31 5.61 16.25
CA GLU A 164 7.23 5.37 17.36
C GLU A 164 7.33 6.59 18.28
N ILE A 165 7.28 7.80 17.73
CA ILE A 165 7.27 9.04 18.52
C ILE A 165 6.00 9.11 19.36
N LEU A 166 4.83 8.90 18.74
CA LEU A 166 3.54 8.91 19.44
C LEU A 166 3.51 7.86 20.57
N GLU A 167 3.99 6.64 20.29
CA GLU A 167 4.00 5.55 21.28
C GLU A 167 4.89 5.87 22.49
N LYS A 168 6.05 6.50 22.25
CA LYS A 168 6.95 6.97 23.33
C LYS A 168 6.34 8.11 24.14
N ASP A 169 5.75 9.09 23.47
CA ASP A 169 5.14 10.25 24.13
C ASP A 169 3.94 9.83 25.00
N ILE A 170 3.11 8.89 24.52
CA ILE A 170 2.01 8.33 25.30
C ILE A 170 2.53 7.52 26.49
N ALA A 171 3.53 6.66 26.30
CA ALA A 171 4.11 5.88 27.39
C ALA A 171 4.69 6.79 28.49
N GLN A 172 5.36 7.87 28.09
CA GLN A 172 5.89 8.87 29.02
C GLN A 172 4.76 9.62 29.76
N MET A 173 3.71 10.05 29.04
CA MET A 173 2.57 10.74 29.63
C MET A 173 1.85 9.86 30.66
N MET A 174 1.70 8.57 30.37
CA MET A 174 1.00 7.60 31.22
C MET A 174 1.89 7.00 32.32
N GLY A 175 3.22 7.20 32.24
CA GLY A 175 4.18 6.59 33.17
C GLY A 175 4.32 5.08 33.01
N THR A 176 4.08 4.55 31.81
CA THR A 176 4.22 3.11 31.49
C THR A 176 5.56 2.82 30.82
N THR A 177 5.92 1.54 30.71
CA THR A 177 7.17 1.13 30.06
C THR A 177 7.15 1.32 28.55
N ASP A 178 5.98 1.10 27.93
CA ASP A 178 5.79 1.18 26.48
C ASP A 178 4.31 1.41 26.15
N SER A 179 4.00 1.71 24.88
CA SER A 179 2.64 1.75 24.36
C SER A 179 2.57 1.28 22.90
N ILE A 180 1.37 0.86 22.46
CA ILE A 180 1.12 0.41 21.10
C ILE A 180 -0.16 1.03 20.58
N THR A 181 -0.13 1.56 19.36
CA THR A 181 -1.33 2.19 18.74
C THR A 181 -2.17 1.17 17.98
N PHE A 182 -3.49 1.31 18.08
CA PHE A 182 -4.48 0.59 17.26
C PHE A 182 -5.30 1.60 16.46
N SER A 183 -5.77 1.17 15.28
CA SER A 183 -6.83 1.90 14.56
C SER A 183 -8.17 1.45 15.12
N ASP A 184 -8.98 2.41 15.56
CA ASP A 184 -10.36 2.15 15.97
C ASP A 184 -11.29 2.21 14.74
N THR A 185 -12.42 1.49 14.82
CA THR A 185 -13.42 1.38 13.74
C THR A 185 -14.84 1.73 14.18
N GLU A 186 -15.03 2.08 15.46
CA GLU A 186 -16.33 2.57 15.95
C GLU A 186 -16.65 4.00 15.51
#